data_AF-A0A5N1JZK6-F1
#
_entry.id   AF-A0A5N1JZK6-F1
#
_cell.length_a   1.000
_cell.length_b   1.000
_cell.length_c   1.000
_cell.angle_alpha   90.00
_cell.angle_beta   90.00
_cell.angle_gamma   90.00
#
_symmetry.space_group_name_H-M   'P 1'
#
loop_
_entity.id
_entity.type
_entity.pdbx_description
1 polymer ?
#
loop_
_entity_poly.entity_id
_entity_poly.type
_entity_poly.pdbx_seq_one_letter_code
_entity_poly.pdbx_strand_id
1 'polypeptide(L)'
;MRRRFIYRHTEEMMPSPEGYVSERAARRCDRHSAIIETMQSRTLTKAYELAALLKATNRTIYRDIAALRQAGHQIVGEAGVGYIFKGTKQ
;
A
#
# COMPACT_ATOMS: atom_id res chain seq x y z
N MET A 1 -14.81 2.21 20.68
CA MET A 1 -14.69 1.51 19.37
C MET A 1 -15.10 2.48 18.26
N ARG A 2 -14.17 3.26 17.67
CA ARG A 2 -14.48 4.21 16.59
C ARG A 2 -13.40 4.20 15.52
N ARG A 3 -13.83 3.96 14.28
CA ARG A 3 -13.02 3.88 13.06
C ARG A 3 -12.34 5.22 12.80
N ARG A 4 -11.02 5.25 12.88
CA ARG A 4 -10.20 6.44 12.58
C ARG A 4 -10.01 6.55 11.07
N PHE A 5 -11.00 7.12 10.39
CA PHE A 5 -10.83 7.67 9.04
C PHE A 5 -10.03 8.97 9.18
N ILE A 6 -8.73 8.91 8.91
CA ILE A 6 -7.91 10.11 8.80
C ILE A 6 -7.99 10.57 7.34
N TYR A 7 -8.99 11.39 7.03
CA TYR A 7 -8.82 12.41 5.99
C TYR A 7 -8.06 13.55 6.66
N ARG A 8 -6.74 13.63 6.44
CA ARG A 8 -5.93 14.77 6.87
C ARG A 8 -5.18 15.31 5.66
N HIS A 9 -5.85 16.16 4.90
CA HIS A 9 -5.28 17.37 4.31
C HIS A 9 -6.45 18.35 4.08
N THR A 10 -6.31 19.56 4.60
CA THR A 10 -7.31 20.63 4.63
C THR A 10 -7.32 21.40 3.31
N GLU A 11 -8.55 21.71 2.88
CA GLU A 11 -8.98 22.85 2.04
C GLU A 11 -8.63 22.87 0.54
N GLU A 12 -9.47 22.18 -0.25
CA GLU A 12 -10.28 22.80 -1.31
C GLU A 12 -11.36 21.79 -1.76
N MET A 13 -12.57 22.27 -2.02
CA MET A 13 -13.80 21.49 -2.14
C MET A 13 -13.91 20.74 -3.49
N MET A 14 -14.20 19.44 -3.47
CA MET A 14 -14.70 18.68 -4.63
C MET A 14 -16.22 18.86 -4.79
N PRO A 15 -16.80 18.83 -6.01
CA PRO A 15 -18.20 18.49 -6.18
C PRO A 15 -18.45 16.98 -5.96
N SER A 16 -19.66 16.60 -5.53
CA SER A 16 -20.18 15.22 -5.35
C SER A 16 -21.61 15.13 -5.93
N PRO A 17 -22.21 13.97 -6.29
CA PRO A 17 -21.68 12.62 -6.49
C PRO A 17 -22.36 11.82 -7.65
N GLU A 18 -21.63 11.46 -8.70
CA GLU A 18 -21.96 10.29 -9.54
C GLU A 18 -20.74 9.36 -9.55
N GLY A 19 -20.89 8.13 -9.02
CA GLY A 19 -19.85 7.10 -9.13
C GLY A 19 -18.96 6.85 -7.91
N TYR A 20 -19.50 6.82 -6.68
CA TYR A 20 -18.79 6.26 -5.52
C TYR A 20 -18.66 4.72 -5.59
N VAL A 21 -18.19 4.18 -6.71
CA VAL A 21 -17.49 2.89 -6.70
C VAL A 21 -16.12 3.13 -6.08
N SER A 22 -16.06 2.99 -4.76
CA SER A 22 -14.90 3.15 -3.85
C SER A 22 -13.55 3.55 -4.50
N GLU A 23 -13.36 4.84 -4.78
CA GLU A 23 -12.08 5.48 -5.14
C GLU A 23 -10.90 4.95 -4.28
N ARG A 24 -11.17 4.67 -3.00
CA ARG A 24 -10.20 4.15 -2.06
C ARG A 24 -9.78 2.69 -2.31
N ALA A 25 -10.64 1.85 -2.87
CA ALA A 25 -10.35 0.44 -3.14
C ALA A 25 -9.61 0.26 -4.47
N ALA A 26 -10.01 0.99 -5.52
CA ALA A 26 -9.28 1.04 -6.80
C ALA A 26 -7.83 1.51 -6.55
N ARG A 27 -7.67 2.65 -5.86
CA ARG A 27 -6.35 3.16 -5.40
C ARG A 27 -5.58 2.18 -4.51
N ARG A 28 -6.25 1.22 -3.86
CA ARG A 28 -5.59 0.21 -3.03
C ARG A 28 -5.06 -0.95 -3.87
N CYS A 29 -5.84 -1.45 -4.83
CA CYS A 29 -5.37 -2.47 -5.77
C CYS A 29 -4.17 -1.95 -6.58
N ASP A 30 -4.27 -0.73 -7.13
CA ASP A 30 -3.19 -0.13 -7.91
C ASP A 30 -1.91 -0.02 -7.09
N ARG A 31 -2.03 0.39 -5.82
CA ARG A 31 -0.89 0.49 -4.91
C ARG A 31 -0.32 -0.89 -4.55
N HIS A 32 -1.15 -1.92 -4.42
CA HIS A 32 -0.69 -3.29 -4.19
C HIS A 32 0.14 -3.80 -5.36
N SER A 33 -0.34 -3.61 -6.59
CA SER A 33 0.40 -3.95 -7.81
C SER A 33 1.74 -3.19 -7.87
N ALA A 34 1.74 -1.88 -7.61
CA ALA A 34 2.94 -1.06 -7.63
C ALA A 34 3.98 -1.48 -6.55
N ILE A 35 3.52 -1.88 -5.35
CA ILE A 35 4.41 -2.44 -4.31
C ILE A 35 5.08 -3.71 -4.81
N ILE A 36 4.32 -4.64 -5.41
CA ILE A 36 4.85 -5.90 -5.91
C ILE A 36 5.88 -5.63 -7.03
N GLU A 37 5.55 -4.81 -8.02
CA GLU A 37 6.43 -4.47 -9.14
C GLU A 37 7.74 -3.83 -8.65
N THR A 38 7.66 -2.91 -7.68
CA THR A 38 8.85 -2.28 -7.08
C THR A 38 9.73 -3.30 -6.35
N MET A 39 9.14 -4.32 -5.74
CA MET A 39 9.88 -5.36 -5.02
C MET A 39 10.37 -6.49 -5.93
N GLN A 40 9.79 -6.65 -7.12
CA GLN A 40 10.29 -7.59 -8.14
C GLN A 40 11.50 -7.03 -8.87
N SER A 41 11.53 -5.71 -9.10
CA SER A 41 12.65 -5.01 -9.75
C SER A 41 13.88 -4.82 -8.84
N ARG A 42 13.77 -5.11 -7.54
CA ARG A 42 14.83 -4.85 -6.54
C ARG A 42 15.03 -6.03 -5.61
N THR A 43 16.27 -6.23 -5.16
CA THR A 43 16.62 -7.33 -4.23
C THR A 43 16.23 -7.07 -2.78
N LEU A 44 16.16 -5.80 -2.35
CA LEU A 44 15.72 -5.38 -1.01
C LEU A 44 15.09 -3.98 -1.10
N THR A 45 13.86 -3.82 -0.63
CA THR A 45 13.14 -2.54 -0.67
C THR A 45 12.64 -2.16 0.71
N LYS A 46 12.98 -0.95 1.19
CA LYS A 46 12.55 -0.49 2.52
C LYS A 46 11.17 0.20 2.46
N ALA A 47 10.43 0.13 3.56
CA ALA A 47 9.09 0.74 3.64
C ALA A 47 9.08 2.25 3.36
N TYR A 48 10.11 2.99 3.79
CA TYR A 48 10.18 4.43 3.54
C TYR A 48 10.41 4.75 2.06
N GLU A 49 11.08 3.87 1.32
CA GLU A 49 11.32 4.05 -0.12
C GLU A 49 10.02 3.84 -0.90
N LEU A 50 9.27 2.78 -0.55
CA LEU A 50 7.93 2.55 -1.09
C LEU A 50 6.98 3.70 -0.72
N ALA A 51 7.05 4.20 0.50
CA ALA A 51 6.24 5.32 0.95
C ALA A 51 6.54 6.60 0.14
N ALA A 52 7.82 6.90 -0.09
CA ALA A 52 8.23 8.05 -0.90
C ALA A 52 7.80 7.90 -2.37
N LEU A 53 8.06 6.73 -2.98
CA LEU A 53 7.73 6.44 -4.38
C LEU A 53 6.21 6.51 -4.63
N LEU A 54 5.43 5.93 -3.73
CA LEU A 54 3.97 5.77 -3.89
C LEU A 54 3.17 6.91 -3.22
N LYS A 55 3.84 7.99 -2.78
CA LYS A 55 3.24 9.13 -2.06
C LYS A 55 2.33 8.67 -0.91
N ALA A 56 2.82 7.70 -0.15
CA ALA A 56 2.12 7.06 0.96
C ALA A 56 2.89 7.23 2.28
N THR A 57 2.33 6.73 3.38
CA THR A 57 3.01 6.68 4.69
C THR A 57 3.54 5.28 4.98
N ASN A 58 4.57 5.16 5.81
CA ASN A 58 5.09 3.85 6.24
C ASN A 58 3.99 2.94 6.82
N ARG A 59 3.06 3.49 7.61
CA ARG A 59 1.91 2.74 8.14
C ARG A 59 1.01 2.18 7.04
N THR A 60 0.79 2.95 5.97
CA THR A 60 0.04 2.48 4.80
C THR A 60 0.76 1.33 4.12
N ILE A 61 2.08 1.46 3.92
CA ILE A 61 2.91 0.41 3.33
C ILE A 61 2.88 -0.86 4.19
N TYR A 62 3.06 -0.75 5.50
CA TYR A 62 2.99 -1.92 6.39
C TYR A 62 1.64 -2.64 6.35
N ARG A 63 0.54 -1.88 6.36
CA ARG A 63 -0.81 -2.45 6.25
C ARG A 63 -1.02 -3.14 4.90
N ASP A 64 -0.49 -2.57 3.83
CA ASP A 64 -0.62 -3.13 2.49
C ASP A 64 0.24 -4.38 2.32
N ILE A 65 1.45 -4.41 2.86
CA ILE A 65 2.30 -5.62 2.94
C ILE A 65 1.60 -6.73 3.75
N ALA A 66 0.96 -6.39 4.87
CA ALA A 66 0.20 -7.37 5.65
C ALA A 66 -0.97 -7.96 4.84
N ALA A 67 -1.67 -7.13 4.07
CA ALA A 67 -2.75 -7.60 3.19
C ALA A 67 -2.23 -8.45 2.02
N LEU A 68 -1.10 -8.08 1.42
CA LEU A 68 -0.45 -8.87 0.38
C LEU A 68 -0.03 -10.26 0.88
N ARG A 69 0.51 -10.34 2.11
CA ARG A 69 0.82 -11.61 2.76
C ARG A 69 -0.44 -12.47 2.99
N GLN A 70 -1.52 -11.86 3.44
CA GLN A 70 -2.81 -12.55 3.61
C GLN A 70 -3.39 -13.07 2.28
N ALA A 71 -3.11 -12.38 1.17
CA ALA A 71 -3.48 -12.80 -0.17
C ALA A 71 -2.57 -13.90 -0.77
N GLY A 72 -1.58 -14.40 -0.03
CA GLY A 72 -0.71 -15.51 -0.47
C GLY A 72 0.63 -15.10 -1.10
N HIS A 73 0.94 -13.79 -1.13
CA HIS A 73 2.24 -13.32 -1.61
C HIS A 73 3.35 -13.61 -0.59
N GLN A 74 4.42 -14.26 -1.03
CA GLN A 74 5.60 -14.52 -0.22
C GLN A 74 6.48 -13.27 -0.15
N ILE A 75 6.16 -12.38 0.79
CA ILE A 75 6.97 -11.20 1.10
C ILE A 75 7.78 -11.47 2.36
N VAL A 76 9.09 -11.63 2.22
CA VAL A 76 10.04 -11.86 3.32
C VAL A 76 10.63 -10.53 3.77
N GLY A 77 10.91 -10.40 5.07
CA GLY A 77 11.53 -9.19 5.63
C GLY A 77 10.73 -8.56 6.77
N GLU A 78 11.42 -7.72 7.53
CA GLU A 78 10.93 -7.11 8.77
C GLU A 78 10.78 -5.59 8.63
N ALA A 79 9.82 -5.02 9.36
CA ALA A 79 9.63 -3.59 9.42
C ALA A 79 10.90 -2.92 9.97
N GLY A 80 11.47 -1.99 9.19
CA GLY A 80 12.71 -1.29 9.55
C GLY A 80 13.98 -1.88 8.90
N VAL A 81 13.95 -3.16 8.50
CA VAL A 81 15.07 -3.81 7.79
C VAL A 81 14.88 -3.73 6.28
N GLY A 82 13.68 -4.05 5.79
CA GLY A 82 13.32 -4.05 4.37
C GLY A 82 12.59 -5.32 3.96
N TYR A 83 12.12 -5.35 2.71
CA TYR A 83 11.26 -6.41 2.17
C TYR A 83 11.81 -6.96 0.86
N ILE A 84 11.61 -8.25 0.65
CA ILE A 84 12.00 -9.00 -0.55
C ILE A 84 10.78 -9.79 -1.04
N PHE A 85 10.45 -9.68 -2.32
CA PHE A 85 9.40 -10.49 -2.94
C PHE A 85 9.99 -11.83 -3.42
N LYS A 86 9.39 -12.94 -3.00
CA LYS A 86 9.84 -14.31 -3.36
C LYS A 86 8.90 -15.03 -4.33
N GLY A 87 7.75 -14.43 -4.67
CA GLY A 87 6.74 -15.03 -5.52
C GLY A 87 5.38 -15.12 -4.82
N THR A 88 4.45 -15.83 -5.45
CA THR A 88 3.11 -16.10 -4.90
C THR A 88 3.00 -17.60 -4.65
N LYS A 89 2.46 -18.02 -3.50
CA LYS A 89 2.03 -19.42 -3.34
C LYS A 89 0.73 -19.58 -4.12
N GLN A 90 0.79 -20.25 -5.26
CA GLN A 90 -0.39 -20.83 -5.91
C GLN A 90 -0.90 -21.99 -5.05
#